data_AF-A0A9C7EJW2-F1
#
_entry.id   AF-A0A9C7EJW2-F1
#
_cell.length_a   1.000
_cell.length_b   1.000
_cell.length_c   1.000
_cell.angle_alpha   90.00
_cell.angle_beta   90.00
_cell.angle_gamma   90.00
#
_symmetry.space_group_name_H-M   'P 1'
#
loop_
_entity.id
_entity.type
_entity.pdbx_description
1 polymer ?
#
loop_
_entity_poly.entity_id
_entity_poly.type
_entity_poly.pdbx_seq_one_letter_code
_entity_poly.pdbx_strand_id
1 'polypeptide(L)'
;MLVDETKCLGCGNCLDYCPMSAISLAGATAAIDQAECVECGVCLRAGCCPGGALYRPPLTYPRDIARFFSDPEATHPSTQVPGRGTEEMKTNEVTGRFPPGFAGIGIELGRPGTGTRFRDVEKVARAMAAFEVQFEPQNPVTALMTDKAAGSLPPELLPVKVLSAIVEFAAPAAKVPAILARLKELEPELATVFSLDLAAPCPKDGSFPFVGSELPYPLSPNGKTNVGLGRPRCDEGRAQA
;
A
#
# COMPACT_ATOMS: atom_id res chain seq x y z
N MET A 1 -7.48 -5.33 18.12
CA MET A 1 -6.81 -6.32 19.00
C MET A 1 -6.89 -5.85 20.44
N LEU A 2 -7.25 -6.76 21.35
CA LEU A 2 -7.35 -6.51 22.80
C LEU A 2 -6.69 -7.66 23.58
N VAL A 3 -6.48 -7.43 24.88
CA VAL A 3 -5.94 -8.41 25.85
C VAL A 3 -7.01 -8.68 26.90
N ASP A 4 -7.31 -9.95 27.13
CA ASP A 4 -8.09 -10.43 28.27
C ASP A 4 -7.16 -10.50 29.49
N GLU A 5 -7.26 -9.51 30.37
CA GLU A 5 -6.39 -9.37 31.55
C GLU A 5 -6.48 -10.58 32.48
N THR A 6 -7.61 -11.28 32.53
CA THR A 6 -7.80 -12.44 33.41
C THR A 6 -7.01 -13.67 32.96
N LYS A 7 -6.64 -13.72 31.68
CA LYS A 7 -5.84 -14.80 31.07
C LYS A 7 -4.39 -14.39 30.84
N CYS A 8 -4.08 -13.10 30.97
CA CYS A 8 -2.76 -12.58 30.68
C CYS A 8 -1.79 -12.94 31.82
N LEU A 9 -0.73 -13.69 31.48
CA LEU A 9 0.30 -14.09 32.44
C LEU A 9 1.43 -13.05 32.59
N GLY A 10 1.37 -11.92 31.87
CA GLY A 10 2.45 -10.92 31.88
C GLY A 10 3.78 -11.36 31.28
N CYS A 11 3.82 -12.48 30.54
CA CYS A 11 5.07 -13.10 30.06
C CYS A 11 5.84 -12.30 29.00
N GLY A 12 5.21 -11.34 28.32
CA GLY A 12 5.87 -10.51 27.32
C GLY A 12 6.08 -11.13 25.92
N ASN A 13 5.80 -12.42 25.71
CA ASN A 13 6.03 -13.09 24.41
C ASN A 13 5.43 -12.37 23.20
N CYS A 14 4.29 -11.70 23.37
CA CYS A 14 3.60 -11.02 22.27
C CYS A 14 4.31 -9.75 21.78
N LEU A 15 5.25 -9.19 22.54
CA LEU A 15 5.98 -7.97 22.19
C LEU A 15 6.78 -8.17 20.90
N ASP A 16 7.54 -9.27 20.81
CA ASP A 16 8.41 -9.59 19.67
C ASP A 16 7.63 -9.87 18.38
N TYR A 17 6.37 -10.26 18.49
CA TYR A 17 5.49 -10.54 17.35
C TYR A 17 4.75 -9.31 16.83
N CYS A 18 4.79 -8.18 17.54
CA CYS A 18 4.13 -6.97 17.08
C CYS A 18 5.04 -6.17 16.15
N PRO A 19 4.83 -6.17 14.81
CA PRO A 19 5.68 -5.42 13.90
C PRO A 19 5.60 -3.90 14.14
N MET A 20 4.53 -3.44 14.78
CA MET A 20 4.32 -2.03 15.10
C MET A 20 4.84 -1.61 16.46
N SER A 21 5.40 -2.54 17.26
CA SER A 21 5.74 -2.29 18.66
C SER A 21 4.57 -1.70 19.47
N ALA A 22 3.34 -2.03 19.10
CA ALA A 22 2.12 -1.51 19.71
C ALA A 22 1.70 -2.27 20.98
N ILE A 23 2.51 -3.25 21.42
CA ILE A 23 2.24 -4.03 22.62
C ILE A 23 3.31 -3.72 23.65
N SER A 24 2.90 -3.44 24.88
CA SER A 24 3.79 -3.17 26.01
C SER A 24 3.29 -3.88 27.25
N LEU A 25 4.16 -4.04 28.26
CA LEU A 25 3.73 -4.50 29.59
C LEU A 25 3.31 -3.28 30.42
N ALA A 26 2.07 -3.30 30.93
CA ALA A 26 1.52 -2.28 31.81
C ALA A 26 1.25 -2.91 33.18
N GLY A 27 2.29 -2.96 34.03
CA GLY A 27 2.23 -3.68 35.30
C GLY A 27 2.29 -5.19 35.10
N ALA A 28 1.26 -5.91 35.54
CA ALA A 28 1.23 -7.38 35.50
C ALA A 28 0.69 -7.96 34.18
N THR A 29 0.09 -7.14 33.31
CA THR A 29 -0.53 -7.58 32.06
C THR A 29 0.03 -6.83 30.85
N ALA A 30 -0.17 -7.40 29.67
CA ALA A 30 0.12 -6.71 28.42
C ALA A 30 -1.01 -5.75 28.05
N ALA A 31 -0.66 -4.60 27.51
CA ALA A 31 -1.59 -3.62 26.93
C ALA A 31 -1.25 -3.42 25.45
N ILE A 32 -2.27 -3.12 24.64
CA ILE A 32 -2.11 -2.84 23.21
C ILE A 32 -2.50 -1.39 22.96
N ASP A 33 -1.55 -0.59 22.47
CA ASP A 33 -1.82 0.75 21.96
C ASP A 33 -2.74 0.65 20.74
N GLN A 34 -3.98 1.12 20.91
CA GLN A 34 -5.02 1.03 19.90
C GLN A 34 -4.81 2.02 18.74
N ALA A 35 -4.02 3.08 18.93
CA ALA A 35 -3.69 4.05 17.91
C ALA A 35 -2.51 3.59 17.02
N GLU A 36 -1.64 2.73 17.55
CA GLU A 36 -0.48 2.17 16.83
C GLU A 36 -0.73 0.76 16.28
N CYS A 37 -1.68 0.02 16.84
CA CYS A 37 -2.08 -1.29 16.35
C CYS A 37 -2.78 -1.19 14.99
N VAL A 38 -2.19 -1.82 13.99
CA VAL A 38 -2.70 -1.85 12.60
C VAL A 38 -3.64 -3.03 12.32
N GLU A 39 -4.09 -3.76 13.35
CA GLU A 39 -4.97 -4.93 13.21
C GLU A 39 -4.43 -6.08 12.33
N CYS A 40 -3.11 -6.21 12.16
CA CYS A 40 -2.49 -7.26 11.32
C CYS A 40 -2.72 -8.70 11.82
N GLY A 41 -3.04 -8.88 13.10
CA GLY A 41 -3.36 -10.17 13.71
C GLY A 41 -2.18 -11.12 13.92
N VAL A 42 -0.94 -10.71 13.63
CA VAL A 42 0.25 -11.57 13.71
C VAL A 42 0.44 -12.14 15.12
N CYS A 43 0.32 -11.31 16.16
CA CYS A 43 0.46 -11.76 17.55
C CYS A 43 -0.57 -12.82 17.95
N LEU A 44 -1.78 -12.77 17.40
CA LEU A 44 -2.84 -13.76 17.63
C LEU A 44 -2.56 -15.05 16.85
N ARG A 45 -2.31 -14.94 15.53
CA ARG A 45 -2.07 -16.10 14.66
C ARG A 45 -0.83 -16.89 15.02
N ALA A 46 0.20 -16.22 15.53
CA ALA A 46 1.43 -16.87 15.97
C ALA A 46 1.20 -17.81 17.17
N GLY A 47 0.08 -17.71 17.89
CA GLY A 47 -0.17 -18.53 19.08
C GLY A 47 0.84 -18.27 20.22
N CYS A 48 1.51 -17.11 20.20
CA CYS A 48 2.60 -16.79 21.12
C CYS A 48 2.17 -16.62 22.59
N CYS A 49 0.86 -16.44 22.84
CA CYS A 49 0.30 -16.22 24.16
C CYS A 49 -0.13 -17.55 24.81
N PRO A 50 0.60 -18.06 25.82
CA PRO A 50 0.28 -19.34 26.45
C PRO A 50 -1.07 -19.34 27.18
N GLY A 51 -1.50 -18.18 27.70
CA GLY A 51 -2.81 -18.03 28.35
C GLY A 51 -3.98 -17.82 27.39
N GLY A 52 -3.73 -17.64 26.08
CA GLY A 52 -4.80 -17.34 25.11
C GLY A 52 -5.49 -15.99 25.38
N ALA A 53 -4.76 -15.00 25.89
CA ALA A 53 -5.31 -13.71 26.30
C ALA A 53 -5.54 -12.73 25.14
N LEU A 54 -4.89 -12.94 23.99
CA LEU A 54 -5.06 -12.06 22.82
C LEU A 54 -6.34 -12.40 22.07
N TYR A 55 -7.11 -11.39 21.69
CA TYR A 55 -8.28 -11.58 20.84
C TYR A 55 -8.58 -10.36 19.97
N ARG A 56 -9.37 -10.56 18.93
CA ARG A 56 -9.87 -9.49 18.05
C ARG A 56 -11.37 -9.33 18.26
N PRO A 57 -11.86 -8.23 18.85
CA PRO A 57 -13.29 -7.95 18.89
C PRO A 57 -13.81 -7.65 17.46
N PRO A 58 -15.14 -7.65 17.24
CA PRO A 58 -15.72 -7.09 16.03
C PRO A 58 -15.18 -5.67 15.80
N LEU A 59 -14.68 -5.42 14.59
CA LEU A 59 -14.18 -4.10 14.19
C LEU A 59 -15.28 -3.35 13.46
N THR A 60 -15.37 -2.06 13.68
CA THR A 60 -16.28 -1.15 12.97
C THR A 60 -15.48 -0.07 12.26
N TYR A 61 -16.05 0.48 11.20
CA TYR A 61 -15.52 1.67 10.54
C TYR A 61 -15.29 2.82 11.54
N PRO A 62 -14.17 3.56 11.46
CA PRO A 62 -13.11 3.49 10.43
C PRO A 62 -11.98 2.47 10.72
N ARG A 63 -12.03 1.78 11.85
CA ARG A 63 -10.93 0.92 12.32
C ARG A 63 -10.82 -0.42 11.58
N ASP A 64 -11.94 -0.96 11.13
CA ASP A 64 -11.96 -2.17 10.30
C ASP A 64 -11.12 -2.06 9.03
N ILE A 65 -10.97 -0.85 8.47
CA ILE A 65 -10.08 -0.55 7.35
C ILE A 65 -8.64 -0.97 7.65
N ALA A 66 -8.14 -0.77 8.87
CA ALA A 66 -6.77 -1.15 9.20
C ALA A 66 -6.51 -2.65 9.00
N ARG A 67 -7.53 -3.49 9.24
CA ARG A 67 -7.44 -4.93 8.99
C ARG A 67 -7.25 -5.22 7.51
N PHE A 68 -8.03 -4.60 6.61
CA PHE A 68 -7.94 -4.88 5.17
C PHE A 68 -6.56 -4.52 4.58
N PHE A 69 -5.88 -3.52 5.15
CA PHE A 69 -4.57 -3.09 4.69
C PHE A 69 -3.41 -3.83 5.38
N SER A 70 -3.65 -4.52 6.49
CA SER A 70 -2.57 -5.07 7.34
C SER A 70 -2.64 -6.57 7.54
N ASP A 71 -3.83 -7.16 7.49
CA ASP A 71 -4.05 -8.59 7.69
C ASP A 71 -4.04 -9.32 6.33
N PRO A 72 -3.08 -10.21 6.06
CA PRO A 72 -3.01 -10.93 4.79
C PRO A 72 -4.21 -11.87 4.55
N GLU A 73 -4.96 -12.24 5.58
CA GLU A 73 -6.17 -13.08 5.47
C GLU A 73 -7.43 -12.24 5.22
N ALA A 74 -7.33 -10.91 5.23
CA ALA A 74 -8.48 -10.04 4.99
C ALA A 74 -8.59 -9.70 3.50
N THR A 75 -9.80 -9.87 2.97
CA THR A 75 -10.16 -9.44 1.62
C THR A 75 -10.88 -8.11 1.72
N HIS A 76 -10.47 -7.10 0.94
CA HIS A 76 -11.15 -5.83 0.92
C HIS A 76 -12.56 -5.99 0.30
N PRO A 77 -13.65 -5.52 0.96
CA PRO A 77 -15.01 -5.77 0.49
C PRO A 77 -15.30 -5.29 -0.94
N SER A 78 -14.65 -4.20 -1.35
CA SER A 78 -14.85 -3.63 -2.69
C SER A 78 -14.07 -4.32 -3.80
N THR A 79 -12.88 -4.88 -3.52
CA THR A 79 -11.99 -5.43 -4.56
C THR A 79 -12.09 -6.94 -4.68
N GLN A 80 -12.58 -7.63 -3.65
CA GLN A 80 -12.62 -9.10 -3.56
C GLN A 80 -11.26 -9.80 -3.72
N VAL A 81 -10.15 -9.04 -3.71
CA VAL A 81 -8.79 -9.54 -3.81
C VAL A 81 -8.10 -9.37 -2.44
N PRO A 82 -7.42 -10.40 -1.91
CA PRO A 82 -6.61 -10.27 -0.72
C PRO A 82 -5.36 -9.44 -1.01
N GLY A 83 -4.99 -8.52 -0.11
CA GLY A 83 -3.78 -7.71 -0.23
C GLY A 83 -4.02 -6.21 -0.34
N ARG A 84 -2.92 -5.46 -0.57
CA ARG A 84 -2.87 -3.98 -0.53
C ARG A 84 -2.72 -3.31 -1.90
N GLY A 85 -2.38 -4.08 -2.92
CA GLY A 85 -2.17 -3.62 -4.29
C GLY A 85 -3.01 -4.44 -5.26
N THR A 86 -2.88 -4.15 -6.54
CA THR A 86 -3.66 -4.83 -7.59
C THR A 86 -2.80 -5.80 -8.42
N GLU A 87 -3.46 -6.52 -9.34
CA GLU A 87 -2.80 -7.36 -10.35
C GLU A 87 -2.56 -6.59 -11.65
N GLU A 88 -2.86 -5.30 -11.68
CA GLU A 88 -2.81 -4.37 -12.81
C GLU A 88 -1.47 -4.41 -13.55
N MET A 89 -0.36 -4.06 -12.89
CA MET A 89 0.95 -3.94 -13.52
C MET A 89 1.52 -5.30 -13.87
N LYS A 90 1.15 -6.33 -13.09
CA LYS A 90 1.61 -7.70 -13.28
C LYS A 90 0.92 -8.38 -14.46
N THR A 91 -0.27 -7.93 -14.83
CA THR A 91 -1.08 -8.52 -15.91
C THR A 91 -1.13 -7.67 -17.16
N ASN A 92 -0.26 -6.65 -17.27
CA ASN A 92 -0.27 -5.73 -18.42
C ASN A 92 -0.15 -6.45 -19.77
N GLU A 93 0.56 -7.57 -19.84
CA GLU A 93 0.69 -8.39 -21.06
C GLU A 93 -0.62 -9.06 -21.51
N VAL A 94 -1.66 -9.07 -20.68
CA VAL A 94 -3.01 -9.56 -20.99
C VAL A 94 -4.02 -8.41 -21.01
N THR A 95 -3.85 -7.40 -20.16
CA THR A 95 -4.83 -6.33 -19.95
C THR A 95 -4.57 -5.08 -20.78
N GLY A 96 -3.31 -4.81 -21.16
CA GLY A 96 -2.94 -3.61 -21.92
C GLY A 96 -3.16 -2.29 -21.20
N ARG A 97 -3.22 -2.29 -19.86
CA ARG A 97 -3.49 -1.10 -19.03
C ARG A 97 -2.45 0.01 -19.16
N PHE A 98 -1.20 -0.34 -19.45
CA PHE A 98 -0.10 0.59 -19.71
C PHE A 98 0.32 0.45 -21.18
N PRO A 99 -0.27 1.22 -22.10
CA PRO A 99 0.12 1.21 -23.51
C PRO A 99 1.50 1.87 -23.71
N PRO A 100 2.13 1.70 -24.89
CA PRO A 100 3.36 2.41 -25.23
C PRO A 100 3.24 3.92 -24.99
N GLY A 101 4.25 4.51 -24.36
CA GLY A 101 4.26 5.93 -23.98
C GLY A 101 3.61 6.24 -22.63
N PHE A 102 3.06 5.24 -21.94
CA PHE A 102 2.60 5.34 -20.55
C PHE A 102 3.46 4.51 -19.60
N ALA A 103 3.46 4.90 -18.33
CA ALA A 103 4.06 4.18 -17.24
C ALA A 103 3.05 4.02 -16.10
N GLY A 104 3.12 2.88 -15.41
CA GLY A 104 2.47 2.64 -14.13
C GLY A 104 3.41 3.00 -12.98
N ILE A 105 2.90 3.67 -11.97
CA ILE A 105 3.64 4.02 -10.76
C ILE A 105 2.86 3.50 -9.56
N GLY A 106 3.56 2.77 -8.69
CA GLY A 106 3.08 2.37 -7.37
C GLY A 106 3.92 3.04 -6.29
N ILE A 107 3.26 3.74 -5.36
CA ILE A 107 3.90 4.35 -4.19
C ILE A 107 3.37 3.63 -2.95
N GLU A 108 4.14 2.67 -2.43
CA GLU A 108 3.76 1.90 -1.25
C GLU A 108 4.31 2.56 0.01
N LEU A 109 3.44 3.21 0.78
CA LEU A 109 3.78 3.84 2.06
C LEU A 109 3.76 2.81 3.18
N GLY A 110 4.73 2.85 4.10
CA GLY A 110 4.81 2.04 5.33
C GLY A 110 5.68 0.77 5.26
N ARG A 111 6.15 0.36 4.08
CA ARG A 111 7.10 -0.77 3.93
C ARG A 111 8.53 -0.32 4.31
N PRO A 112 9.38 -1.16 4.97
CA PRO A 112 9.25 -2.59 5.28
C PRO A 112 8.57 -2.95 6.61
N GLY A 113 7.73 -2.08 7.17
CA GLY A 113 7.04 -2.34 8.44
C GLY A 113 7.02 -1.14 9.40
N THR A 114 7.33 0.07 8.92
CA THR A 114 7.19 1.30 9.70
C THR A 114 5.72 1.67 9.92
N GLY A 115 4.83 1.17 9.06
CA GLY A 115 3.44 1.58 9.01
C GLY A 115 3.28 2.96 8.38
N THR A 116 2.04 3.30 8.05
CA THR A 116 1.64 4.62 7.56
C THR A 116 0.26 4.99 8.09
N ARG A 117 -0.04 6.28 8.17
CA ARG A 117 -1.40 6.77 8.43
C ARG A 117 -2.02 7.29 7.14
N PHE A 118 -3.34 7.18 6.99
CA PHE A 118 -4.00 7.64 5.75
C PHE A 118 -3.84 9.14 5.49
N ARG A 119 -3.48 9.97 6.48
CA ARG A 119 -3.08 11.36 6.23
C ARG A 119 -1.87 11.50 5.30
N ASP A 120 -0.87 10.61 5.41
CA ASP A 120 0.30 10.63 4.54
C ASP A 120 -0.05 10.05 3.16
N VAL A 121 -0.92 9.04 3.13
CA VAL A 121 -1.49 8.47 1.90
C VAL A 121 -2.26 9.54 1.12
N GLU A 122 -3.14 10.30 1.78
CA GLU A 122 -3.89 11.39 1.17
C GLU A 122 -2.95 12.50 0.68
N LYS A 123 -1.93 12.87 1.47
CA LYS A 123 -0.94 13.87 1.08
C LYS A 123 -0.23 13.49 -0.22
N VAL A 124 0.22 12.24 -0.33
CA VAL A 124 0.81 11.70 -1.57
C VAL A 124 -0.21 11.68 -2.69
N ALA A 125 -1.41 11.15 -2.48
CA ALA A 125 -2.45 11.09 -3.52
C ALA A 125 -2.81 12.47 -4.07
N ARG A 126 -3.05 13.46 -3.22
CA ARG A 126 -3.31 14.86 -3.62
C ARG A 126 -2.14 15.45 -4.42
N ALA A 127 -0.89 15.17 -4.04
CA ALA A 127 0.28 15.63 -4.77
C ALA A 127 0.37 15.01 -6.18
N MET A 128 0.01 13.73 -6.33
CA MET A 128 -0.02 13.05 -7.62
C MET A 128 -1.21 13.51 -8.49
N ALA A 129 -2.36 13.79 -7.87
CA ALA A 129 -3.54 14.31 -8.53
C ALA A 129 -3.29 15.64 -9.27
N ALA A 130 -2.35 16.47 -8.79
CA ALA A 130 -1.93 17.71 -9.45
C ALA A 130 -1.31 17.49 -10.86
N PHE A 131 -0.89 16.27 -11.18
CA PHE A 131 -0.42 15.88 -12.51
C PHE A 131 -1.53 15.33 -13.42
N GLU A 132 -2.79 15.37 -12.97
CA GLU A 132 -3.98 14.83 -13.65
C GLU A 132 -3.82 13.33 -13.95
N VAL A 133 -3.31 12.58 -12.98
CA VAL A 133 -3.12 11.13 -13.09
C VAL A 133 -4.45 10.40 -13.00
N GLN A 134 -4.49 9.20 -13.57
CA GLN A 134 -5.61 8.29 -13.40
C GLN A 134 -5.24 7.25 -12.34
N PHE A 135 -5.79 7.40 -11.14
CA PHE A 135 -5.64 6.38 -10.09
C PHE A 135 -6.25 5.06 -10.51
N GLU A 136 -5.56 3.96 -10.22
CA GLU A 136 -5.99 2.61 -10.58
C GLU A 136 -7.35 2.30 -9.93
N PRO A 137 -8.42 2.09 -10.72
CA PRO A 137 -9.78 1.93 -10.19
C PRO A 137 -9.96 0.73 -9.27
N GLN A 138 -9.16 -0.33 -9.46
CA GLN A 138 -9.24 -1.55 -8.65
C GLN A 138 -8.39 -1.48 -7.38
N ASN A 139 -7.62 -0.40 -7.19
CA ASN A 139 -6.76 -0.25 -6.04
C ASN A 139 -7.58 0.04 -4.76
N PRO A 140 -7.27 -0.63 -3.62
CA PRO A 140 -7.98 -0.42 -2.37
C PRO A 140 -7.99 1.03 -1.88
N VAL A 141 -6.89 1.78 -2.03
CA VAL A 141 -6.84 3.21 -1.65
C VAL A 141 -7.77 4.02 -2.55
N THR A 142 -7.74 3.79 -3.86
CA THR A 142 -8.63 4.46 -4.83
C THR A 142 -10.10 4.21 -4.52
N ALA A 143 -10.45 3.00 -4.08
CA ALA A 143 -11.81 2.64 -3.71
C ALA A 143 -12.31 3.38 -2.45
N LEU A 144 -11.40 3.86 -1.60
CA LEU A 144 -11.73 4.66 -0.41
C LEU A 144 -11.85 6.16 -0.69
N MET A 145 -11.40 6.65 -1.85
CA MET A 145 -11.40 8.08 -2.16
C MET A 145 -12.81 8.64 -2.27
N THR A 146 -13.06 9.76 -1.56
CA THR A 146 -14.30 10.54 -1.68
C THR A 146 -14.31 11.37 -2.97
N ASP A 147 -13.14 11.84 -3.39
CA ASP A 147 -12.90 12.48 -4.68
C ASP A 147 -11.63 11.90 -5.29
N LYS A 148 -11.81 11.08 -6.33
CA LYS A 148 -10.72 10.42 -7.06
C LYS A 148 -9.87 11.41 -7.85
N ALA A 149 -10.46 12.47 -8.39
CA ALA A 149 -9.71 13.46 -9.16
C ALA A 149 -8.80 14.29 -8.25
N ALA A 150 -9.24 14.56 -7.01
CA ALA A 150 -8.44 15.27 -6.02
C ALA A 150 -7.54 14.36 -5.16
N GLY A 151 -7.72 13.04 -5.20
CA GLY A 151 -7.03 12.12 -4.28
C GLY A 151 -7.44 12.26 -2.82
N SER A 152 -8.68 12.71 -2.56
CA SER A 152 -9.19 12.99 -1.21
C SER A 152 -9.71 11.72 -0.53
N LEU A 153 -9.43 11.57 0.77
CA LEU A 153 -9.92 10.47 1.59
C LEU A 153 -10.95 10.97 2.64
N PRO A 154 -11.81 10.08 3.18
CA PRO A 154 -12.69 10.41 4.29
C PRO A 154 -11.90 10.96 5.50
N PRO A 155 -12.30 12.10 6.09
CA PRO A 155 -11.57 12.73 7.20
C PRO A 155 -11.34 11.80 8.40
N GLU A 156 -12.31 10.94 8.71
CA GLU A 156 -12.26 9.98 9.81
C GLU A 156 -11.26 8.83 9.57
N LEU A 157 -10.82 8.61 8.33
CA LEU A 157 -9.76 7.65 8.01
C LEU A 157 -8.36 8.22 8.18
N LEU A 158 -8.17 9.54 8.02
CA LEU A 158 -6.84 10.18 8.11
C LEU A 158 -6.02 9.84 9.37
N PRO A 159 -6.60 9.66 10.57
CA PRO A 159 -5.84 9.21 11.73
C PRO A 159 -5.58 7.70 11.76
N VAL A 160 -6.27 6.86 10.97
CA VAL A 160 -6.10 5.41 11.01
C VAL A 160 -4.71 5.00 10.51
N LYS A 161 -4.01 4.18 11.30
CA LYS A 161 -2.71 3.59 10.94
C LYS A 161 -2.91 2.22 10.29
N VAL A 162 -2.15 1.94 9.25
CA VAL A 162 -2.10 0.66 8.55
C VAL A 162 -0.65 0.20 8.37
N LEU A 163 -0.45 -1.10 8.11
CA LEU A 163 0.89 -1.64 7.87
C LEU A 163 1.50 -1.06 6.60
N SER A 164 0.72 -1.01 5.53
CA SER A 164 1.10 -0.36 4.27
C SER A 164 -0.12 -0.01 3.43
N ALA A 165 0.00 1.01 2.59
CA ALA A 165 -1.02 1.38 1.61
C ALA A 165 -0.34 1.83 0.32
N ILE A 166 -0.89 1.47 -0.84
CA ILE A 166 -0.28 1.74 -2.14
C ILE A 166 -1.14 2.74 -2.90
N VAL A 167 -0.54 3.87 -3.29
CA VAL A 167 -1.13 4.79 -4.26
C VAL A 167 -0.65 4.36 -5.64
N GLU A 168 -1.56 3.82 -6.44
CA GLU A 168 -1.26 3.28 -7.79
C GLU A 168 -1.96 4.13 -8.85
N PHE A 169 -1.24 4.48 -9.91
CA PHE A 169 -1.79 5.26 -11.03
C PHE A 169 -0.99 5.07 -12.32
N ALA A 170 -1.63 5.38 -13.45
CA ALA A 170 -0.98 5.50 -14.75
C ALA A 170 -0.69 6.98 -15.06
N ALA A 171 0.44 7.23 -15.74
CA ALA A 171 0.80 8.54 -16.25
C ALA A 171 1.53 8.42 -17.60
N PRO A 172 1.50 9.47 -18.45
CA PRO A 172 2.38 9.55 -19.60
C PRO A 172 3.85 9.43 -19.16
N ALA A 173 4.64 8.62 -19.86
CA ALA A 173 6.04 8.36 -19.53
C ALA A 173 6.87 9.66 -19.42
N ALA A 174 6.55 10.66 -20.25
CA ALA A 174 7.19 11.97 -20.21
C ALA A 174 6.97 12.75 -18.90
N LYS A 175 5.89 12.47 -18.14
CA LYS A 175 5.62 13.11 -16.84
C LYS A 175 6.37 12.45 -15.69
N VAL A 176 6.92 11.24 -15.86
CA VAL A 176 7.54 10.45 -14.78
C VAL A 176 8.66 11.21 -14.05
N PRO A 177 9.63 11.86 -14.73
CA PRO A 177 10.68 12.61 -14.03
C PRO A 177 10.12 13.72 -13.12
N ALA A 178 9.12 14.46 -13.60
CA ALA A 178 8.48 15.53 -12.83
C ALA A 178 7.66 14.99 -11.64
N ILE A 179 6.97 13.87 -11.83
CA ILE A 179 6.23 13.18 -10.76
C ILE A 179 7.19 12.73 -9.65
N LEU A 180 8.30 12.07 -10.02
CA LEU A 180 9.29 11.61 -9.06
C LEU A 180 10.01 12.76 -8.36
N ALA A 181 10.28 13.86 -9.08
CA ALA A 181 10.85 15.08 -8.48
C ALA A 181 9.90 15.69 -7.45
N ARG A 182 8.60 15.79 -7.77
CA ARG A 182 7.60 16.28 -6.82
C ARG A 182 7.49 15.37 -5.60
N LEU A 183 7.58 14.06 -5.79
CA LEU A 183 7.58 13.13 -4.68
C LEU A 183 8.83 13.30 -3.79
N LYS A 184 10.00 13.56 -4.39
CA LYS A 184 11.24 13.83 -3.67
C LYS A 184 11.17 15.07 -2.78
N GLU A 185 10.52 16.12 -3.26
CA GLU A 185 10.26 17.33 -2.48
C GLU A 185 9.31 17.07 -1.30
N LEU A 186 8.36 16.15 -1.47
CA LEU A 186 7.36 15.83 -0.46
C LEU A 186 7.89 14.95 0.67
N GLU A 187 8.92 14.14 0.41
CA GLU A 187 9.51 13.20 1.38
C GLU A 187 9.70 13.76 2.80
N PRO A 188 10.30 14.95 2.99
CA PRO A 188 10.59 15.47 4.33
C PRO A 188 9.32 15.80 5.14
N GLU A 189 8.17 15.90 4.48
CA GLU A 189 6.89 16.21 5.12
C GLU A 189 6.09 14.96 5.53
N LEU A 190 6.56 13.77 5.19
CA LEU A 190 5.86 12.50 5.46
C LEU A 190 6.32 11.92 6.80
N ALA A 191 5.36 11.46 7.62
CA ALA A 191 5.65 10.75 8.87
C ALA A 191 5.81 9.22 8.66
N THR A 192 6.23 8.83 7.47
CA THR A 192 6.39 7.43 7.02
C THR A 192 7.48 7.35 5.96
N VAL A 193 7.81 6.14 5.53
CA VAL A 193 8.66 5.89 4.37
C VAL A 193 7.82 5.28 3.26
N PHE A 194 8.35 5.27 2.03
CA PHE A 194 7.71 4.56 0.92
C PHE A 194 8.72 3.80 0.06
N SER A 195 8.24 2.78 -0.63
CA SER A 195 8.90 2.14 -1.75
C SER A 195 8.21 2.51 -3.06
N LEU A 196 8.99 2.57 -4.14
CA LEU A 196 8.51 2.95 -5.46
C LEU A 196 8.58 1.78 -6.43
N ASP A 197 7.48 1.57 -7.13
CA ASP A 197 7.38 0.69 -8.29
C ASP A 197 7.20 1.56 -9.54
N LEU A 198 7.95 1.24 -10.59
CA LEU A 198 7.84 1.88 -11.91
C LEU A 198 7.75 0.79 -12.98
N ALA A 199 6.60 0.74 -13.66
CA ALA A 199 6.32 -0.21 -14.71
C ALA A 199 6.14 0.51 -16.06
N ALA A 200 6.75 -0.01 -17.12
CA ALA A 200 6.52 0.47 -18.48
C ALA A 200 6.72 -0.66 -19.50
N PRO A 201 6.02 -0.60 -20.65
CA PRO A 201 6.29 -1.50 -21.77
C PRO A 201 7.75 -1.41 -22.22
N CYS A 202 8.42 -2.56 -22.31
CA CYS A 202 9.76 -2.64 -22.89
C CYS A 202 9.65 -2.62 -24.43
N PRO A 203 10.40 -1.77 -25.15
CA PRO A 203 10.45 -1.84 -26.60
C PRO A 203 11.07 -3.15 -27.09
N LYS A 204 10.93 -3.43 -28.40
CA LYS A 204 11.41 -4.69 -29.02
C LYS A 204 12.94 -4.88 -28.95
N ASP A 205 13.69 -3.81 -28.72
CA ASP A 205 15.14 -3.86 -28.52
C ASP A 205 15.55 -4.31 -27.11
N GLY A 206 14.59 -4.59 -26.23
CA GLY A 206 14.83 -5.06 -24.87
C GLY A 206 15.29 -3.97 -23.90
N SER A 207 15.29 -2.70 -24.34
CA SER A 207 15.58 -1.57 -23.45
C SER A 207 14.44 -1.33 -22.45
N PHE A 208 14.75 -0.64 -21.35
CA PHE A 208 13.73 -0.10 -20.45
C PHE A 208 13.70 1.42 -20.59
N PRO A 209 12.53 2.05 -20.81
CA PRO A 209 12.43 3.46 -21.21
C PRO A 209 13.09 4.48 -20.29
N PHE A 210 13.35 4.12 -19.02
CA PHE A 210 13.92 5.03 -18.02
C PHE A 210 15.39 4.76 -17.70
N VAL A 211 16.02 3.72 -18.28
CA VAL A 211 17.45 3.46 -18.09
C VAL A 211 18.26 4.61 -18.70
N GLY A 212 19.18 5.18 -17.91
CA GLY A 212 19.99 6.33 -18.31
C GLY A 212 19.29 7.68 -18.17
N SER A 213 18.02 7.71 -17.73
CA SER A 213 17.34 8.96 -17.38
C SER A 213 17.84 9.51 -16.05
N GLU A 214 17.92 10.84 -15.94
CA GLU A 214 18.15 11.52 -14.67
C GLU A 214 16.87 11.49 -13.83
N LEU A 215 16.78 10.50 -12.94
CA LEU A 215 15.70 10.39 -11.96
C LEU A 215 16.23 10.71 -10.56
N PRO A 216 15.40 11.31 -9.68
CA PRO A 216 15.80 11.60 -8.30
C PRO A 216 15.99 10.34 -7.44
N TYR A 217 15.58 9.18 -7.95
CA TYR A 217 15.73 7.87 -7.32
C TYR A 217 16.52 6.94 -8.23
N PRO A 218 17.46 6.15 -7.68
CA PRO A 218 18.18 5.15 -8.46
C PRO A 218 17.21 4.04 -8.88
N LEU A 219 17.34 3.58 -10.13
CA LEU A 219 16.62 2.40 -10.59
C LEU A 219 17.28 1.14 -10.03
N SER A 220 16.45 0.21 -9.53
CA SER A 220 16.91 -1.11 -9.10
C SER A 220 17.45 -1.89 -10.31
N PRO A 221 18.61 -2.57 -10.20
CA PRO A 221 19.10 -3.47 -11.24
C PRO A 221 18.22 -4.71 -11.41
N ASN A 222 17.46 -5.06 -10.36
CA ASN A 222 16.54 -6.18 -10.36
C ASN A 222 15.13 -5.68 -10.64
N GLY A 223 14.49 -6.25 -11.65
CA GLY A 223 13.11 -5.96 -12.02
C GLY A 223 12.36 -7.23 -12.39
N LYS A 224 11.03 -7.13 -12.45
CA LYS A 224 10.18 -8.19 -13.01
C LYS A 224 9.87 -7.83 -14.45
N THR A 225 10.18 -8.73 -15.37
CA THR A 225 9.88 -8.55 -16.80
C THR A 225 8.88 -9.62 -17.21
N ASN A 226 7.70 -9.19 -17.64
CA ASN A 226 6.76 -10.06 -18.31
C ASN A 226 7.28 -10.38 -19.71
N VAL A 227 7.34 -11.66 -20.06
CA VAL A 227 7.92 -12.13 -21.34
C VAL A 227 6.97 -11.96 -22.54
N GLY A 228 5.76 -11.45 -22.33
CA GLY A 228 4.82 -11.12 -23.41
C GLY A 228 4.06 -12.33 -23.97
N LEU A 229 3.91 -13.39 -23.18
CA LEU A 229 3.16 -14.59 -23.58
C LEU A 229 1.63 -14.39 -23.47
N GLY A 230 1.19 -13.42 -22.67
CA GLY A 230 -0.22 -13.19 -22.37
C GLY A 230 -1.07 -12.69 -23.54
N ARG A 231 -0.48 -11.95 -24.49
CA ARG A 231 -1.10 -11.33 -25.69
C ARG A 231 -2.43 -10.62 -25.37
N PRO A 232 -2.45 -9.28 -25.22
CA PRO A 232 -3.66 -8.56 -24.84
C PRO A 232 -4.82 -8.86 -25.80
N ARG A 233 -6.03 -9.02 -25.26
CA ARG A 233 -7.23 -9.31 -26.08
C ARG A 233 -7.73 -8.12 -26.91
N CYS A 234 -7.08 -6.97 -26.82
CA CYS A 234 -7.42 -5.75 -27.55
C CYS A 234 -6.19 -5.18 -28.26
N ASP A 235 -6.39 -4.64 -29.47
CA ASP A 235 -5.34 -4.02 -30.29
C ASP A 235 -4.57 -2.93 -29.53
N GLU A 236 -3.30 -2.75 -29.89
CA GLU A 236 -2.27 -1.87 -29.29
C GLU A 236 -2.60 -0.35 -29.24
N GLY A 237 -3.88 0.05 -29.28
CA GLY A 237 -4.30 1.44 -29.40
C GLY A 237 -5.58 1.85 -28.68
N ARG A 238 -6.12 1.04 -27.75
CA ARG A 238 -7.26 1.48 -26.91
C ARG A 238 -6.94 1.36 -25.44
N ALA A 239 -6.60 2.48 -24.81
CA ALA A 239 -6.67 2.61 -23.36
C ALA A 239 -8.08 2.23 -22.91
N GLN A 240 -8.21 1.29 -21.98
CA GLN A 240 -9.48 0.99 -21.34
C GLN A 240 -9.87 2.23 -20.52
N ALA A 241 -10.99 2.84 -20.90
CA ALA A 241 -11.62 3.95 -20.19
C ALA A 241 -12.15 3.53 -18.82
#